data_AF-A0A929PHX5-F1
#
_entry.id   AF-A0A929PHX5-F1
#
_cell.length_a   1.000
_cell.length_b   1.000
_cell.length_c   1.000
_cell.angle_alpha   90.00
_cell.angle_beta   90.00
_cell.angle_gamma   90.00
#
_symmetry.space_group_name_H-M   'P 1'
#
loop_
_entity.id
_entity.type
_entity.pdbx_description
1 polymer ?
#
loop_
_entity_poly.entity_id
_entity_poly.type
_entity_poly.pdbx_seq_one_letter_code
_entity_poly.pdbx_strand_id
1 'polypeptide(L)'
;FIASVFTGELFRDTVIGSAVGSISAGNPITSYIIGGELMKEGVSLFAITAFIVTWVTVSIVQFPAEAAFLGRRFAFIRNSLGFILAILVSVATVTTLMVIQ
;
A
#
# COMPACT_ATOMS: atom_id res chain seq x y z
N PHE A 1 12.60 7.87 -15.06
CA PHE A 1 12.49 8.78 -13.89
C PHE A 1 11.82 8.10 -12.70
N ILE A 2 10.66 7.44 -12.88
CA ILE A 2 9.96 6.64 -11.85
C ILE A 2 10.84 5.49 -11.30
N ALA A 3 11.58 4.81 -12.17
CA ALA A 3 12.51 3.73 -11.79
C ALA A 3 13.71 4.17 -10.92
N SER A 4 14.04 5.47 -10.85
CA SER A 4 15.18 5.94 -10.03
C SER A 4 14.84 6.08 -8.54
N VAL A 5 13.54 6.02 -8.21
CA VAL A 5 13.04 6.07 -6.83
C VAL A 5 12.96 4.67 -6.21
N PHE A 6 12.79 3.64 -7.05
CA PHE A 6 12.78 2.23 -6.65
C PHE A 6 14.21 1.69 -6.70
N THR A 7 14.92 1.75 -5.56
CA THR A 7 16.38 1.55 -5.49
C THR A 7 16.78 0.08 -5.36
N GLY A 8 15.82 -0.86 -5.43
CA GLY A 8 16.07 -2.27 -5.18
C GLY A 8 16.18 -2.60 -3.69
N GLU A 9 15.96 -1.63 -2.80
CA GLU A 9 15.87 -1.87 -1.36
C GLU A 9 14.40 -2.11 -0.96
N LEU A 10 14.15 -3.36 -0.55
CA LEU A 10 12.86 -3.92 -0.12
C LEU A 10 12.05 -3.01 0.81
N PHE A 11 12.73 -2.20 1.64
CA PHE A 11 12.11 -1.30 2.61
C PHE A 11 11.64 0.02 1.98
N ARG A 12 12.43 0.61 1.07
CA ARG A 12 12.10 1.91 0.44
C ARG A 12 10.92 1.79 -0.51
N ASP A 13 10.94 0.75 -1.32
CA ASP A 13 9.95 0.48 -2.35
C ASP A 13 8.57 0.21 -1.73
N THR A 14 8.56 -0.57 -0.64
CA THR A 14 7.36 -0.84 0.15
C THR A 14 6.84 0.43 0.84
N VAL A 15 7.71 1.23 1.46
CA VAL A 15 7.29 2.48 2.14
C VAL A 15 6.71 3.49 1.16
N ILE A 16 7.29 3.62 -0.04
CA ILE A 16 6.80 4.53 -1.08
C ILE A 16 5.48 4.04 -1.65
N GLY A 17 5.36 2.73 -1.96
CA GLY A 17 4.10 2.12 -2.39
C GLY A 17 2.99 2.32 -1.36
N SER A 18 3.29 2.09 -0.08
CA SER A 18 2.36 2.31 1.02
C SER A 18 1.98 3.78 1.23
N ALA A 19 2.90 4.72 1.03
CA ALA A 19 2.61 6.15 1.12
C ALA A 19 1.70 6.63 -0.01
N VAL A 20 1.97 6.23 -1.25
CA VAL A 20 1.14 6.58 -2.41
C VAL A 20 -0.24 5.92 -2.29
N GLY A 21 -0.30 4.66 -1.86
CA GLY A 21 -1.56 3.96 -1.60
C GLY A 21 -2.39 4.65 -0.51
N SER A 22 -1.75 5.11 0.58
CA SER A 22 -2.43 5.77 1.69
C SER A 22 -3.04 7.14 1.36
N ILE A 23 -2.43 7.89 0.42
CA ILE A 23 -2.95 9.18 -0.07
C ILE A 23 -4.10 8.97 -1.04
N SER A 24 -4.07 7.83 -1.73
CA SER A 24 -5.06 7.52 -2.73
C SER A 24 -6.35 7.01 -2.12
N ALA A 25 -7.47 7.47 -2.65
CA ALA A 25 -8.79 7.04 -2.21
C ALA A 25 -9.73 6.98 -3.40
N GLY A 26 -10.48 5.88 -3.50
CA GLY A 26 -11.37 5.62 -4.62
C GLY A 26 -11.79 4.15 -4.65
N ASN A 27 -12.28 3.69 -5.80
CA ASN A 27 -12.67 2.29 -5.97
C ASN A 27 -11.41 1.38 -5.94
N PRO A 28 -11.38 0.30 -5.13
CA PRO A 28 -10.29 -0.68 -5.14
C PRO A 28 -9.94 -1.23 -6.52
N ILE A 29 -10.89 -1.29 -7.46
CA ILE A 29 -10.63 -1.74 -8.83
C ILE A 29 -9.56 -0.87 -9.51
N THR A 30 -9.52 0.43 -9.23
CA THR A 30 -8.52 1.35 -9.79
C THR A 30 -7.11 1.03 -9.31
N SER A 31 -6.93 0.56 -8.06
CA SER A 31 -5.60 0.18 -7.56
C SER A 31 -5.04 -1.05 -8.28
N TYR A 32 -5.89 -1.99 -8.71
CA TYR A 32 -5.46 -3.13 -9.51
C TYR A 32 -5.03 -2.73 -10.92
N ILE A 33 -5.73 -1.79 -11.55
CA ILE A 33 -5.36 -1.26 -12.89
C ILE A 33 -4.00 -0.55 -12.80
N ILE A 34 -3.83 0.34 -11.81
CA ILE A 34 -2.56 1.05 -11.58
C ILE A 34 -1.44 0.07 -11.22
N GLY A 35 -1.72 -0.91 -10.36
CA GLY A 35 -0.76 -1.96 -10.00
C GLY A 35 -0.31 -2.79 -11.21
N GLY A 36 -1.22 -3.08 -12.14
CA GLY A 36 -0.91 -3.76 -13.39
C GLY A 36 0.02 -2.94 -14.30
N GLU A 37 -0.17 -1.63 -14.40
CA GLU A 37 0.73 -0.75 -15.15
C GLU A 37 2.09 -0.59 -14.46
N LEU A 38 2.12 -0.46 -13.13
CA LEU A 38 3.37 -0.45 -12.35
C LEU A 38 4.17 -1.76 -12.55
N MET A 39 3.49 -2.90 -12.68
CA MET A 39 4.14 -4.18 -12.96
C MET A 39 4.80 -4.20 -14.34
N LYS A 40 4.16 -3.60 -15.36
CA LYS A 40 4.74 -3.47 -16.71
C LYS A 40 5.95 -2.53 -16.76
N GLU A 41 5.94 -1.50 -15.91
CA GLU A 41 7.05 -0.54 -15.74
C GLU A 41 8.23 -1.10 -14.92
N GLY A 42 8.17 -2.38 -14.51
CA GLY A 42 9.26 -3.05 -13.77
C GLY A 42 9.35 -2.68 -12.29
N VAL A 43 8.28 -2.14 -11.71
CA VAL A 43 8.22 -1.83 -10.28
C VAL A 43 8.15 -3.12 -9.46
N SER A 44 8.82 -3.14 -8.31
CA SER A 44 8.86 -4.27 -7.39
C SER A 44 7.46 -4.76 -7.00
N LEU A 45 7.24 -6.08 -7.04
CA LEU A 45 5.99 -6.71 -6.59
C LEU A 45 5.67 -6.41 -5.12
N PHE A 46 6.69 -6.18 -4.29
CA PHE A 46 6.51 -5.73 -2.91
C PHE A 46 5.84 -4.34 -2.87
N ALA A 47 6.32 -3.38 -3.66
CA ALA A 47 5.72 -2.06 -3.72
C ALA A 47 4.28 -2.09 -4.24
N ILE A 48 4.01 -2.91 -5.26
CA ILE A 48 2.68 -3.02 -5.89
C ILE A 48 1.68 -3.64 -4.90
N THR A 49 2.06 -4.72 -4.23
CA THR A 49 1.21 -5.36 -3.22
C THR A 49 0.95 -4.44 -2.02
N ALA A 50 1.99 -3.77 -1.51
CA ALA A 50 1.85 -2.82 -0.43
C ALA A 50 0.97 -1.63 -0.81
N PHE A 51 1.09 -1.13 -2.04
CA PHE A 51 0.25 -0.09 -2.61
C PHE A 51 -1.23 -0.51 -2.68
N ILE A 52 -1.54 -1.68 -3.24
CA ILE A 52 -2.92 -2.17 -3.33
C ILE A 52 -3.53 -2.36 -1.94
N VAL A 53 -2.79 -2.99 -1.02
CA VAL A 53 -3.30 -3.27 0.32
C VAL A 53 -3.52 -1.96 1.09
N THR A 54 -2.56 -1.04 1.09
CA THR A 54 -2.72 0.26 1.75
C THR A 54 -3.83 1.10 1.13
N TRP A 55 -3.99 1.11 -0.19
CA TRP A 55 -5.09 1.83 -0.84
C TRP A 55 -6.47 1.45 -0.28
N VAL A 56 -6.68 0.16 -0.01
CA VAL A 56 -7.96 -0.36 0.50
C VAL A 56 -8.09 -0.19 2.01
N THR A 57 -7.00 -0.33 2.77
CA THR A 57 -7.05 -0.36 4.24
C THR A 57 -6.80 0.99 4.90
N VAL A 58 -6.06 1.87 4.24
CA VAL A 58 -5.53 3.13 4.76
C VAL A 58 -5.87 4.20 3.73
N SER A 59 -6.86 5.04 4.00
CA SER A 59 -7.19 6.15 3.10
C SER A 59 -7.28 7.43 3.89
N ILE A 60 -6.39 8.39 3.59
CA ILE A 60 -6.40 9.74 4.20
C ILE A 60 -7.76 10.44 4.01
N VAL A 61 -8.49 10.10 2.94
CA VAL A 61 -9.83 10.62 2.66
C VAL A 61 -10.89 10.07 3.62
N GLN A 62 -10.78 8.82 4.09
CA GLN A 62 -11.70 8.26 5.08
C GLN A 62 -11.34 8.64 6.51
N PHE A 63 -10.10 9.06 6.76
CA PHE A 63 -9.63 9.53 8.06
C PHE A 63 -10.51 10.62 8.72
N PRO A 64 -10.91 11.72 8.05
CA PRO A 64 -11.79 12.72 8.65
C PRO A 64 -13.20 12.18 8.95
N ALA A 65 -13.72 11.27 8.11
CA ALA A 65 -15.01 10.63 8.35
C ALA A 65 -14.95 9.69 9.56
N GLU A 66 -13.94 8.82 9.65
CA GLU A 66 -13.73 7.96 10.81
C GLU A 66 -13.48 8.75 12.10
N ALA A 67 -12.69 9.82 12.03
CA ALA A 67 -12.42 10.65 13.19
C ALA A 67 -13.69 11.33 13.73
N ALA A 68 -14.64 11.66 12.84
CA ALA A 68 -15.93 12.24 13.21
C ALA A 68 -16.90 11.23 13.83
N PHE A 69 -16.92 9.97 13.34
CA PHE A 69 -17.87 8.95 13.81
C PHE A 69 -17.36 8.11 14.99
N LEU A 70 -16.08 7.72 14.98
CA LEU A 70 -15.48 6.76 15.93
C LEU A 70 -14.47 7.43 16.90
N GLY A 71 -14.13 8.69 16.65
CA GLY A 71 -13.20 9.47 17.45
C GLY A 71 -11.75 9.41 16.93
N ARG A 72 -11.06 10.53 17.07
CA ARG A 72 -9.73 10.78 16.49
C ARG A 72 -8.64 9.79 16.92
N ARG A 73 -8.70 9.29 18.16
CA ARG A 73 -7.72 8.29 18.66
C ARG A 73 -7.89 6.94 17.97
N PHE A 74 -9.14 6.52 17.72
CA PHE A 74 -9.45 5.26 17.06
C PHE A 74 -9.01 5.29 15.59
N ALA A 75 -9.36 6.35 14.87
CA ALA A 75 -8.97 6.54 13.46
C ALA A 75 -7.44 6.52 13.29
N PHE A 76 -6.68 7.16 14.20
CA PHE A 76 -5.22 7.16 14.14
C PHE A 76 -4.62 5.77 14.37
N ILE A 77 -5.08 5.05 15.40
CA ILE A 77 -4.62 3.70 15.71
C ILE A 77 -4.91 2.75 14.54
N ARG A 78 -6.13 2.78 13.98
CA ARG A 78 -6.53 1.96 12.84
C ARG A 78 -5.62 2.22 11.63
N ASN A 79 -5.39 3.48 11.30
CA ASN A 79 -4.62 3.84 10.10
C ASN A 79 -3.14 3.45 10.25
N SER A 80 -2.54 3.66 11.43
CA SER A 80 -1.17 3.22 11.73
C SER A 80 -1.03 1.69 11.74
N LEU A 81 -1.96 0.96 12.36
CA LEU A 81 -1.97 -0.51 12.33
C LEU A 81 -2.16 -1.04 10.91
N GLY A 82 -3.08 -0.45 10.13
CA GLY A 82 -3.32 -0.82 8.74
C GLY A 82 -2.07 -0.66 7.88
N PHE A 83 -1.31 0.41 8.08
CA PHE A 83 -0.04 0.63 7.38
C PHE A 83 1.00 -0.44 7.71
N ILE A 84 1.17 -0.77 9.00
CA ILE A 84 2.11 -1.82 9.44
C ILE A 84 1.69 -3.19 8.89
N LEU A 85 0.39 -3.51 8.98
CA LEU A 85 -0.15 -4.78 8.46
C LEU A 85 0.01 -4.87 6.94
N ALA A 86 -0.16 -3.78 6.20
CA ALA A 86 0.02 -3.78 4.75
C ALA A 86 1.46 -4.14 4.35
N ILE A 87 2.46 -3.64 5.09
CA ILE A 87 3.87 -4.00 4.90
C ILE A 87 4.06 -5.51 5.16
N LEU A 88 3.53 -6.02 6.28
CA LEU A 88 3.63 -7.44 6.62
C LEU A 88 2.96 -8.35 5.58
N VAL A 89 1.76 -7.98 5.11
CA VAL A 89 1.01 -8.72 4.09
C VAL A 89 1.76 -8.69 2.76
N SER A 90 2.32 -7.55 2.36
CA SER A 90 3.13 -7.44 1.16
C SER A 90 4.32 -8.40 1.21
N VAL A 91 5.10 -8.37 2.30
CA VAL A 91 6.25 -9.27 2.48
C VAL A 91 5.81 -10.73 2.44
N ALA A 92 4.80 -11.09 3.24
CA ALA A 92 4.30 -12.46 3.32
C ALA A 92 3.78 -12.99 1.97
N THR A 93 3.07 -12.14 1.21
CA THR A 93 2.51 -12.50 -0.10
C THR A 93 3.61 -12.76 -1.09
N VAL A 94 4.59 -11.87 -1.19
CA VAL A 94 5.66 -12.00 -2.17
C VAL A 94 6.61 -13.15 -1.80
N THR A 95 6.92 -13.38 -0.52
CA THR A 95 7.71 -14.54 -0.11
C THR A 95 6.98 -15.85 -0.42
N THR A 96 5.65 -15.89 -0.24
CA THR A 96 4.85 -17.07 -0.59
C THR A 96 4.88 -17.31 -2.10
N LEU A 97 4.79 -16.25 -2.90
CA LEU A 97 4.90 -16.32 -4.35
C LEU A 97 6.26 -16.89 -4.79
N MET A 98 7.36 -16.43 -4.17
CA MET A 98 8.72 -16.95 -4.44
C MET A 98 8.93 -18.41 -4.02
N VAL A 99 8.13 -18.93 -3.08
CA VAL A 99 8.21 -20.35 -2.67
C VAL A 99 7.42 -21.24 -3.63
N ILE A 100 6.36 -20.71 -4.24
CA ILE A 100 5.47 -21.46 -5.13
C ILE A 100 6.00 -21.48 -6.58
N GLN A 101 6.70 -20.43 -7.01
CA GLN A 101 7.30 -20.29 -8.34
C GLN A 101 8.75 -20.80 -8.36
#